data_AF-A0A7S1FSM3-F1
#
_entry.id   AF-A0A7S1FSM3-F1
#
_cell.length_a   1.000
_cell.length_b   1.000
_cell.length_c   1.000
_cell.angle_alpha   90.00
_cell.angle_beta   90.00
_cell.angle_gamma   90.00
#
_symmetry.space_group_name_H-M   'P 1'
#
loop_
_entity.id
_entity.type
_entity.pdbx_description
1 polymer ?
#
loop_
_entity_poly.entity_id
_entity_poly.type
_entity_poly.pdbx_seq_one_letter_code
_entity_poly.pdbx_strand_id
1 'polypeptide(L)'
;MSRYGLLNEDELELDFVLQLSTQKILERRLQTKVFKQGLAKSIHHARVLIRQRHIRVGGQLVNVPSFNVRTSSEKHMDFATNSPYGQGPPGRVARKRAAARAAAGGDEEE
;
A
#
# COMPACT_ATOMS: atom_id res chain seq x y z
N MET A 1 -3.14 7.62 -21.87
CA MET A 1 -2.89 8.28 -20.57
C MET A 1 -4.11 8.34 -19.66
N SER A 2 -5.32 8.43 -20.22
CA SER A 2 -6.61 8.35 -19.50
C SER A 2 -6.79 7.12 -18.59
N ARG A 3 -6.34 5.92 -19.00
CA ARG A 3 -6.45 4.68 -18.19
C ARG A 3 -5.72 4.74 -16.84
N TYR A 4 -4.65 5.54 -16.77
CA TYR A 4 -3.91 5.77 -15.54
C TYR A 4 -4.36 7.05 -14.83
N GLY A 5 -5.36 7.77 -15.33
CA GLY A 5 -5.84 9.03 -14.76
C GLY A 5 -4.75 10.10 -14.75
N LEU A 6 -3.89 10.14 -15.78
CA LEU A 6 -2.88 11.19 -15.99
C LEU A 6 -3.45 12.42 -16.69
N LEU A 7 -4.51 12.23 -17.48
CA LEU A 7 -5.27 13.27 -18.16
C LEU A 7 -6.71 13.16 -17.67
N ASN A 8 -7.35 14.31 -17.47
CA ASN A 8 -8.79 14.38 -17.20
C ASN A 8 -9.59 14.14 -18.49
N GLU A 9 -10.88 13.88 -18.37
CA GLU A 9 -11.76 13.65 -19.53
C GLU A 9 -11.87 14.90 -20.43
N ASP A 10 -11.71 16.09 -19.85
CA ASP A 10 -11.70 17.37 -20.56
C ASP A 10 -10.35 17.69 -21.22
N GLU A 11 -9.28 16.96 -20.89
CA GLU A 11 -7.89 17.19 -21.35
C GLU A 11 -7.45 16.16 -22.42
N LEU A 12 -8.39 15.63 -23.22
CA LEU A 12 -8.13 14.54 -24.16
C LEU A 12 -7.45 14.96 -25.49
N GLU A 13 -6.93 16.19 -25.56
CA GLU A 13 -6.17 16.69 -26.72
C GLU A 13 -4.66 16.46 -26.58
N LEU A 14 -3.95 16.46 -27.71
CA LEU A 14 -2.52 16.16 -27.76
C LEU A 14 -1.67 17.22 -27.04
N ASP A 15 -2.10 18.48 -27.02
CA ASP A 15 -1.37 19.57 -26.41
C ASP A 15 -1.22 19.38 -24.89
N PHE A 16 -2.22 18.78 -24.22
CA PHE A 16 -2.14 18.44 -22.80
C PHE A 16 -1.17 17.31 -22.50
N VAL A 17 -0.89 16.43 -23.47
CA VAL A 17 0.13 15.39 -23.35
C VAL A 17 1.54 16.00 -23.36
N LEU A 18 1.74 17.06 -24.15
CA LEU A 18 3.02 17.78 -24.21
C LEU A 18 3.26 18.63 -22.96
N GLN A 19 2.20 19.14 -22.35
CA GLN A 19 2.25 19.93 -21.11
C GLN A 19 2.30 19.07 -19.83
N LEU A 20 2.53 17.75 -19.94
CA LEU A 20 2.47 16.86 -18.79
C LEU A 20 3.61 17.12 -17.80
N SER A 21 3.26 17.35 -16.54
CA SER A 21 4.25 17.56 -15.48
C SER A 21 4.73 16.25 -14.87
N THR A 22 5.97 16.24 -14.38
CA THR A 22 6.52 15.07 -13.65
C THR A 22 5.73 14.76 -12.39
N GLN A 23 5.12 15.77 -11.78
CA GLN A 23 4.26 15.66 -10.61
C GLN A 23 3.05 14.76 -10.91
N LYS A 24 2.34 14.98 -12.04
CA LYS A 24 1.19 14.13 -12.44
C LYS A 24 1.58 12.64 -12.51
N ILE A 25 2.80 12.33 -12.98
CA ILE A 25 3.31 10.96 -13.04
C ILE A 25 3.61 10.41 -11.64
N LEU A 26 4.28 11.18 -10.80
CA LEU A 26 4.65 10.76 -9.45
C LEU A 26 3.42 10.49 -8.57
N GLU A 27 2.34 11.23 -8.77
CA GLU A 27 1.10 11.05 -8.02
C GLU A 27 0.40 9.72 -8.28
N ARG A 28 0.60 9.11 -9.46
CA ARG A 28 -0.02 7.83 -9.84
C ARG A 28 0.69 6.59 -9.29
N ARG A 29 1.80 6.77 -8.58
CA ARG A 29 2.54 5.68 -7.95
C ARG A 29 1.72 5.07 -6.80
N LEU A 30 1.88 3.77 -6.60
CA LEU A 30 1.25 3.06 -5.49
C LEU A 30 1.64 3.69 -4.15
N GLN A 31 2.90 4.10 -4.01
CA GLN A 31 3.38 4.77 -2.79
C GLN A 31 2.58 6.03 -2.42
N THR A 32 2.35 6.93 -3.38
CA THR A 32 1.61 8.18 -3.15
C THR A 32 0.12 7.92 -3.04
N LYS A 33 -0.42 6.96 -3.80
CA LYS A 33 -1.83 6.58 -3.73
C LYS A 33 -2.21 5.94 -2.39
N VAL A 34 -1.39 5.04 -1.85
CA VAL A 34 -1.58 4.45 -0.52
C VAL A 34 -1.56 5.51 0.58
N PHE A 35 -0.69 6.52 0.46
CA PHE A 35 -0.66 7.65 1.40
C PHE A 35 -1.91 8.55 1.26
N LYS A 36 -2.28 8.94 0.03
CA LYS A 36 -3.46 9.78 -0.22
C LYS A 36 -4.78 9.08 0.18
N GLN A 37 -4.86 7.75 0.10
CA GLN A 37 -6.00 6.95 0.58
C GLN A 37 -6.06 6.80 2.11
N GLY A 38 -5.04 7.24 2.85
CA GLY A 38 -5.04 7.15 4.32
C GLY A 38 -4.67 5.78 4.90
N LEU A 39 -4.29 4.80 4.07
CA LEU A 39 -3.81 3.49 4.52
C LEU A 39 -2.46 3.57 5.26
N ALA A 40 -1.70 4.65 5.02
CA ALA A 40 -0.41 4.89 5.67
C ALA A 40 -0.33 6.32 6.20
N LYS A 41 0.31 6.48 7.37
CA LYS A 41 0.54 7.79 8.02
C LYS A 41 1.52 8.71 7.28
N SER A 42 2.38 8.16 6.43
CA SER A 42 3.45 8.90 5.74
C SER A 42 3.83 8.19 4.43
N ILE A 43 4.42 8.94 3.50
CA ILE A 43 4.98 8.42 2.24
C ILE A 43 6.07 7.36 2.49
N HIS A 44 6.87 7.52 3.54
CA HIS A 44 7.90 6.53 3.91
C HIS A 44 7.27 5.27 4.52
N HIS A 45 6.23 5.44 5.32
CA HIS A 45 5.47 4.33 5.89
C HIS A 45 4.78 3.50 4.79
N ALA A 46 4.16 4.15 3.80
CA ALA A 46 3.58 3.47 2.64
C ALA A 46 4.61 2.60 1.90
N ARG A 47 5.82 3.11 1.71
CA ARG A 47 6.90 2.36 1.04
C ARG A 47 7.28 1.09 1.80
N VAL A 48 7.37 1.18 3.12
CA VAL A 48 7.68 0.03 4.00
C VAL A 48 6.55 -1.00 3.92
N LEU A 49 5.29 -0.57 4.03
CA LEU A 49 4.13 -1.47 3.94
C LEU A 49 4.07 -2.24 2.61
N ILE A 50 4.31 -1.54 1.50
CA ILE A 50 4.34 -2.16 0.16
C ILE A 50 5.49 -3.17 0.08
N ARG A 51 6.71 -2.78 0.47
CA ARG A 51 7.89 -3.66 0.38
C ARG A 51 7.79 -4.89 1.29
N GLN A 52 7.15 -4.74 2.45
CA GLN A 52 6.88 -5.82 3.40
C GLN A 52 5.66 -6.68 3.02
N ARG A 53 5.08 -6.47 1.83
CA ARG A 53 4.00 -7.29 1.26
C ARG A 53 2.67 -7.16 2.03
N HIS A 54 2.36 -5.98 2.55
CA HIS A 54 1.11 -5.73 3.28
C HIS A 54 -0.04 -5.19 2.41
N ILE A 55 0.26 -4.66 1.23
CA ILE A 55 -0.71 -4.02 0.33
C ILE A 55 -1.01 -4.92 -0.86
N ARG A 56 -2.29 -5.02 -1.23
CA ARG A 56 -2.76 -5.62 -2.47
C ARG A 56 -3.46 -4.59 -3.36
N VAL A 57 -3.48 -4.86 -4.65
CA VAL A 57 -4.26 -4.14 -5.65
C VAL A 57 -5.18 -5.18 -6.31
N GLY A 58 -6.48 -5.08 -6.04
CA GLY A 58 -7.43 -6.13 -6.40
C GLY A 58 -7.11 -7.43 -5.65
N GLY A 59 -6.98 -8.53 -6.39
CA GLY A 59 -6.58 -9.83 -5.82
C GLY A 59 -5.08 -10.04 -5.68
N GLN A 60 -4.26 -9.16 -6.26
CA GLN A 60 -2.82 -9.39 -6.38
C GLN A 60 -2.03 -8.60 -5.34
N LEU A 61 -1.07 -9.28 -4.70
CA LEU A 61 -0.11 -8.64 -3.82
C LEU A 61 0.95 -7.89 -4.63
N VAL A 62 1.17 -6.61 -4.30
CA VAL A 62 2.14 -5.76 -5.00
C VAL A 62 3.21 -5.29 -4.03
N ASN A 63 4.48 -5.56 -4.35
CA ASN A 63 5.64 -5.22 -3.54
C ASN A 63 6.52 -4.09 -4.13
N VAL A 64 6.10 -3.48 -5.24
CA VAL A 64 6.84 -2.41 -5.93
C VAL A 64 6.18 -1.05 -5.67
N PRO A 65 6.83 -0.11 -4.95
CA PRO A 65 6.27 1.22 -4.66
C PRO A 65 6.09 2.11 -5.90
N SER A 66 6.88 1.87 -6.94
CA SER A 66 6.81 2.59 -8.24
C SER A 66 5.73 2.03 -9.18
N PHE A 67 4.90 1.10 -8.72
CA PHE A 67 3.79 0.58 -9.52
C PHE A 67 2.81 1.72 -9.85
N ASN A 68 2.52 1.94 -11.14
CA ASN A 68 1.55 2.93 -11.57
C ASN A 68 0.13 2.34 -11.49
N VAL A 69 -0.71 2.93 -10.62
CA VAL A 69 -2.05 2.43 -10.35
C VAL A 69 -3.01 2.89 -11.45
N ARG A 70 -3.77 1.95 -12.02
CA ARG A 70 -4.87 2.24 -12.97
C ARG A 70 -6.08 2.80 -12.25
N THR A 71 -6.83 3.69 -12.89
CA THR A 71 -8.02 4.33 -12.30
C THR A 71 -9.06 3.31 -11.85
N SER A 72 -9.27 2.22 -12.61
CA SER A 72 -10.18 1.13 -12.25
C SER A 72 -9.73 0.33 -11.01
N SER A 73 -8.42 0.22 -10.78
CA SER A 73 -7.83 -0.56 -9.69
C SER A 73 -7.68 0.25 -8.40
N GLU A 74 -7.81 1.58 -8.48
CA GLU A 74 -7.63 2.50 -7.36
C GLU A 74 -8.59 2.20 -6.20
N LYS A 75 -9.86 1.88 -6.51
CA LYS A 75 -10.86 1.48 -5.51
C LYS A 75 -10.59 0.13 -4.84
N HIS A 76 -9.76 -0.70 -5.47
CA HIS A 76 -9.47 -2.06 -5.02
C HIS A 76 -8.12 -2.16 -4.29
N MET A 77 -7.61 -1.03 -3.81
CA MET A 77 -6.40 -0.97 -3.01
C MET A 77 -6.76 -1.16 -1.54
N ASP A 78 -6.20 -2.19 -0.92
CA ASP A 78 -6.45 -2.49 0.48
C ASP A 78 -5.29 -3.29 1.06
N PHE A 79 -5.32 -3.54 2.37
CA PHE A 79 -4.47 -4.52 3.00
C PHE A 79 -4.72 -5.91 2.43
N ALA A 80 -3.64 -6.67 2.31
CA ALA A 80 -3.73 -8.06 1.90
C ALA A 80 -4.38 -8.90 3.01
N THR A 81 -5.23 -9.85 2.64
CA THR A 81 -5.93 -10.73 3.61
C THR A 81 -4.98 -11.60 4.42
N ASN A 82 -3.79 -11.88 3.88
CA ASN A 82 -2.72 -12.60 4.57
C ASN A 82 -1.88 -11.71 5.50
N SER A 83 -2.06 -10.39 5.43
CA SER A 83 -1.30 -9.43 6.22
C SER A 83 -1.88 -9.35 7.64
N PRO A 84 -1.06 -9.19 8.68
CA PRO A 84 -1.55 -8.92 10.03
C PRO A 84 -2.47 -7.69 10.12
N TYR A 85 -2.28 -6.72 9.22
CA TYR A 85 -3.12 -5.51 9.14
C TYR A 85 -4.44 -5.73 8.40
N GLY A 86 -4.58 -6.84 7.67
CA GLY A 86 -5.76 -7.21 6.88
C GLY A 86 -6.44 -8.48 7.39
N GLN A 87 -6.40 -8.72 8.71
CA GLN A 87 -6.99 -9.89 9.42
C GLN A 87 -6.21 -11.21 9.29
N GLY A 88 -4.98 -11.17 8.76
CA GLY A 88 -4.08 -12.32 8.75
C GLY A 88 -3.47 -12.64 10.13
N PRO A 89 -2.89 -13.84 10.29
CA PRO A 89 -2.28 -14.25 11.55
C PRO A 89 -1.11 -13.33 11.95
N PRO A 90 -0.86 -13.15 13.26
CA PRO A 90 0.22 -12.30 13.74
C PRO A 90 1.59 -12.80 13.26
N GLY A 91 2.46 -11.85 12.90
CA GLY A 91 3.80 -12.14 12.38
C GLY A 91 4.71 -12.82 13.39
N ARG A 92 5.85 -13.33 12.91
CA ARG A 92 6.84 -14.07 13.73
C ARG A 92 7.27 -13.32 15.00
N VAL A 93 7.53 -12.01 14.91
CA VAL A 93 8.00 -11.21 16.06
C VAL A 93 6.91 -11.11 17.13
N ALA A 94 5.66 -10.90 16.73
CA ALA A 94 4.54 -10.86 17.65
C ALA A 94 4.34 -12.22 18.34
N ARG A 95 4.40 -13.33 17.60
CA ARG A 95 4.31 -14.69 18.16
C ARG A 95 5.47 -14.99 19.12
N LYS A 96 6.71 -14.65 18.76
CA LYS A 96 7.87 -14.84 19.65
C LYS A 96 7.75 -14.03 20.94
N ARG A 97 7.29 -12.78 20.85
CA ARG A 97 7.08 -11.93 22.04
C ARG A 97 5.95 -12.43 22.92
N ALA A 98 4.85 -12.92 22.33
CA ALA A 98 3.76 -13.52 23.08
C ALA A 98 4.20 -14.78 23.83
N ALA A 99 4.96 -15.67 23.17
CA ALA A 99 5.53 -16.86 23.80
C ALA A 99 6.51 -16.51 24.94
N ALA A 100 7.38 -15.51 24.75
CA ALA A 100 8.30 -15.07 25.80
C ALA A 100 7.55 -14.48 27.01
N ARG A 101 6.46 -13.73 26.78
CA ARG A 101 5.61 -13.21 27.86
C ARG A 101 4.88 -14.33 28.61
N ALA A 102 4.37 -15.34 27.90
CA ALA A 102 3.72 -16.48 28.51
C ALA A 102 4.68 -17.31 29.38
N ALA A 103 5.93 -17.47 28.94
CA ALA A 103 6.96 -18.15 29.72
C ALA A 103 7.36 -17.36 30.98
N ALA A 104 7.50 -16.04 30.88
CA ALA A 104 7.85 -15.20 32.04
C ALA A 104 6.73 -15.07 33.09
N GLY A 105 5.46 -15.22 32.69
CA GLY A 105 4.31 -15.21 33.62
C GLY A 105 4.01 -16.55 34.28
N GLY A 106 4.73 -17.63 33.90
CA GLY A 106 4.58 -18.96 34.50
C GLY A 106 5.48 -19.21 35.72
N ASP A 107 6.42 -18.31 36.02
CA ASP A 107 7.34 -18.39 37.18
C ASP A 107 6.76 -17.71 38.45
N GLU A 108 5.57 -17.11 38.40
CA GLU A 108 4.94 -16.43 39.56
C GLU A 108 3.91 -17.30 40.31
N GLU A 109 3.72 -18.57 39.91
CA GLU A 109 2.76 -19.51 40.55
C GLU A 109 3.44 -20.71 41.27
N GLU A 110 4.71 -20.60 41.69
CA GLU A 110 5.35 -21.56 42.61
C GLU A 110 5.84 -20.89 43.91
#